data_AF-A0A1B6G1U7-F1
#
_entry.id   AF-A0A1B6G1U7-F1
#
_cell.length_a   1.000
_cell.length_b   1.000
_cell.length_c   1.000
_cell.angle_alpha   90.00
_cell.angle_beta   90.00
_cell.angle_gamma   90.00
#
_symmetry.space_group_name_H-M   'P 1'
#
loop_
_entity.id
_entity.type
_entity.pdbx_description
1 polymer ?
#
loop_
_entity_poly.entity_id
_entity_poly.type
_entity_poly.pdbx_seq_one_letter_code
_entity_poly.pdbx_strand_id
1 'polypeptide(L)'
;LAFNNIQTVEIADFSRNVTMDLSNNKIKLVSVQDAPSVAHTHLSRIKFDKNPFVCDCRLLRFVQFLHNWQFEISINLKCKEPKALKNQPLISLPLKSLTCKIVSNCPEHCTCEYRAIDAGIIINCTRAR
;
A
#
# COMPACT_ATOMS: atom_id res chain seq x y z
N LEU A 1 -3.99 -17.62 9.47
CA LEU A 1 -2.56 -17.42 9.14
C LEU A 1 -1.91 -16.35 10.02
N ALA A 2 -2.49 -16.04 11.20
CA ALA A 2 -1.95 -15.05 12.12
C ALA A 2 -0.70 -15.58 12.84
N PHE A 3 0.12 -14.68 13.42
CA PHE A 3 1.30 -15.03 14.22
C PHE A 3 2.35 -15.86 13.47
N ASN A 4 2.59 -15.49 12.21
CA ASN A 4 3.54 -16.15 11.33
C ASN A 4 4.61 -15.15 10.83
N ASN A 5 5.43 -15.58 9.86
CA ASN A 5 6.49 -14.75 9.27
C ASN A 5 6.18 -14.31 7.83
N ILE A 6 4.91 -14.22 7.46
CA ILE A 6 4.51 -13.81 6.10
C ILE A 6 4.96 -12.38 5.85
N GLN A 7 5.62 -12.11 4.71
CA GLN A 7 6.18 -10.79 4.37
C GLN A 7 5.44 -10.08 3.24
N THR A 8 4.88 -10.85 2.32
CA THR A 8 4.13 -10.34 1.16
C THR A 8 2.87 -11.16 1.01
N VAL A 9 1.81 -10.52 0.53
CA VAL A 9 0.55 -11.17 0.21
C VAL A 9 0.15 -10.74 -1.19
N GLU A 10 -0.27 -11.69 -2.00
CA GLU A 10 -0.88 -11.43 -3.29
C GLU A 10 -2.36 -11.79 -3.20
N ILE A 11 -3.22 -10.86 -3.62
CA ILE A 11 -4.65 -11.06 -3.67
C ILE A 11 -5.05 -11.02 -5.15
N ALA A 12 -5.40 -12.20 -5.68
CA ALA A 12 -5.71 -12.42 -7.08
C ALA A 12 -7.20 -12.68 -7.33
N ASP A 13 -8.00 -13.00 -6.30
CA ASP A 13 -9.41 -13.34 -6.49
C ASP A 13 -10.29 -12.91 -5.30
N PHE A 14 -11.28 -12.05 -5.57
CA PHE A 14 -12.34 -11.66 -4.63
C PHE A 14 -13.71 -12.25 -4.99
N SER A 15 -13.77 -13.15 -5.98
CA SER A 15 -15.01 -13.76 -6.50
C SER A 15 -15.70 -14.69 -5.49
N ARG A 16 -15.09 -14.91 -4.32
CA ARG A 16 -15.62 -15.78 -3.26
C ARG A 16 -15.56 -15.07 -1.92
N ASN A 17 -16.50 -15.38 -1.03
CA ASN A 17 -16.42 -14.97 0.37
C ASN A 17 -15.21 -15.66 1.02
N VAL A 18 -14.21 -14.88 1.42
CA VAL A 18 -13.02 -15.39 2.11
C VAL A 18 -12.93 -14.72 3.48
N THR A 19 -12.81 -15.52 4.53
CA THR A 19 -12.43 -15.03 5.86
C THR A 19 -11.01 -15.49 6.15
N MET A 20 -10.11 -14.54 6.40
CA MET A 20 -8.69 -14.83 6.63
C MET A 20 -8.10 -13.90 7.68
N ASP A 21 -7.40 -14.48 8.65
CA ASP A 21 -6.61 -13.72 9.63
C ASP A 21 -5.12 -13.76 9.26
N LEU A 22 -4.58 -12.60 8.89
CA LEU A 22 -3.17 -12.34 8.57
C LEU A 22 -2.52 -11.41 9.61
N SER A 23 -3.17 -11.17 10.74
CA SER A 23 -2.65 -10.31 11.79
C SER A 23 -1.37 -10.85 12.42
N ASN A 24 -0.57 -9.99 13.04
CA ASN A 24 0.68 -10.38 13.73
C ASN A 24 1.66 -11.13 12.80
N ASN A 25 1.82 -10.67 11.57
CA ASN A 25 2.82 -11.18 10.63
C ASN A 25 3.92 -10.12 10.41
N LYS A 26 4.73 -10.31 9.36
CA LYS A 26 5.77 -9.37 8.92
C LYS A 26 5.42 -8.74 7.57
N ILE A 27 4.12 -8.63 7.26
CA ILE A 27 3.65 -8.17 5.96
C ILE A 27 4.06 -6.72 5.76
N LYS A 28 4.85 -6.49 4.72
CA LYS A 28 5.30 -5.16 4.29
C LYS A 28 4.46 -4.65 3.13
N LEU A 29 4.04 -5.54 2.24
CA LEU A 29 3.38 -5.23 0.98
C LEU A 29 2.23 -6.20 0.73
N VAL A 30 1.15 -5.66 0.17
CA VAL A 30 0.02 -6.42 -0.34
C VAL A 30 -0.14 -6.03 -1.81
N SER A 31 0.05 -6.99 -2.71
CA SER A 31 -0.20 -6.83 -4.13
C SER A 31 -1.64 -7.22 -4.43
N VAL A 32 -2.36 -6.37 -5.13
CA VAL A 32 -3.73 -6.64 -5.59
C VAL A 32 -3.68 -6.60 -7.11
N GLN A 33 -3.83 -7.77 -7.75
CA GLN A 33 -3.66 -7.89 -9.21
C GLN A 33 -4.87 -7.30 -9.95
N ASP A 34 -6.07 -7.58 -9.45
CA ASP A 34 -7.32 -7.01 -9.96
C ASP A 34 -8.01 -6.28 -8.81
N ALA A 35 -7.79 -4.96 -8.72
CA ALA A 35 -8.65 -4.12 -7.88
C ALA A 35 -9.95 -3.94 -8.66
N PRO A 36 -11.05 -4.58 -8.26
CA PRO A 36 -12.25 -4.57 -9.08
C PRO A 36 -12.81 -3.16 -9.13
N SER A 37 -12.97 -2.65 -10.35
CA SER A 37 -13.81 -1.49 -10.64
C SER A 37 -15.26 -1.89 -10.41
N VAL A 38 -15.77 -1.60 -9.21
CA VAL A 38 -17.20 -1.61 -8.86
C VAL A 38 -17.83 -3.00 -8.61
N ALA A 39 -18.65 -3.04 -7.55
CA ALA A 39 -19.58 -4.08 -7.12
C ALA A 39 -18.97 -5.43 -6.70
N HIS A 40 -18.72 -5.61 -5.40
CA HIS A 40 -18.64 -6.94 -4.80
C HIS A 40 -19.85 -7.16 -3.89
N THR A 41 -20.72 -8.07 -4.30
CA THR A 41 -21.81 -8.70 -3.55
C THR A 41 -21.29 -9.73 -2.53
N HIS A 42 -19.97 -9.90 -2.43
CA HIS A 42 -19.31 -10.93 -1.62
C HIS A 42 -18.57 -10.31 -0.42
N LEU A 43 -18.89 -10.81 0.77
CA LEU A 43 -18.35 -10.33 2.03
C LEU A 43 -17.06 -11.08 2.39
N SER A 44 -15.91 -10.55 1.99
CA SER A 44 -14.59 -11.06 2.42
C SER A 44 -14.06 -10.31 3.64
N ARG A 45 -13.71 -11.05 4.70
CA ARG A 45 -13.20 -10.52 5.99
C ARG A 45 -11.73 -10.87 6.15
N ILE A 46 -10.85 -9.96 5.78
CA ILE A 46 -9.39 -10.14 5.91
C ILE A 46 -8.84 -9.20 6.98
N LYS A 47 -8.15 -9.75 8.00
CA LYS A 47 -7.50 -8.98 9.07
C LYS A 47 -6.02 -8.84 8.82
N PHE A 48 -5.52 -7.61 8.91
CA PHE A 48 -4.13 -7.26 8.60
C PHE A 48 -3.39 -6.59 9.78
N ASP A 49 -4.01 -6.52 10.95
CA ASP A 49 -3.48 -5.81 12.11
C ASP A 49 -2.06 -6.24 12.51
N LYS A 50 -1.30 -5.32 13.10
CA LYS A 50 0.06 -5.58 13.61
C LYS A 50 1.01 -6.14 12.55
N ASN A 51 1.01 -5.53 11.37
CA ASN A 51 1.96 -5.79 10.29
C ASN A 51 2.78 -4.53 9.96
N PRO A 52 4.08 -4.65 9.63
CA PRO A 52 4.98 -3.53 9.37
C PRO A 52 4.90 -3.01 7.93
N PHE A 53 3.77 -2.40 7.54
CA PHE A 53 3.56 -1.92 6.16
C PHE A 53 4.60 -0.90 5.69
N VAL A 54 5.07 -1.11 4.45
CA VAL A 54 5.90 -0.15 3.71
C VAL A 54 4.97 0.60 2.74
N CYS A 55 4.65 1.83 3.09
CA CYS A 55 3.75 2.71 2.35
C CYS A 55 4.49 3.46 1.25
N ASP A 56 4.95 2.74 0.24
CA ASP A 56 5.53 3.30 -0.97
C ASP A 56 4.61 3.09 -2.19
N CYS A 57 5.12 3.43 -3.37
CA CYS A 57 4.37 3.31 -4.62
C CYS A 57 3.76 1.92 -4.88
N ARG A 58 4.33 0.84 -4.32
CA ARG A 58 3.86 -0.54 -4.53
C ARG A 58 2.62 -0.86 -3.72
N LEU A 59 2.35 -0.11 -2.66
CA LEU A 59 1.17 -0.31 -1.82
C LEU A 59 -0.08 0.40 -2.38
N LEU A 60 0.05 1.15 -3.47
CA LEU A 60 -1.03 1.97 -4.04
C LEU A 60 -2.33 1.18 -4.25
N ARG A 61 -2.26 0.03 -4.93
CA ARG A 61 -3.45 -0.76 -5.26
C ARG A 61 -4.18 -1.24 -4.00
N PHE A 62 -3.43 -1.62 -2.97
CA PHE A 62 -4.00 -2.01 -1.69
C PHE A 62 -4.66 -0.84 -0.96
N VAL A 63 -4.05 0.35 -0.97
CA VAL A 63 -4.67 1.54 -0.37
C VAL A 63 -5.93 1.97 -1.13
N GLN A 64 -5.91 1.91 -2.46
CA GLN A 64 -7.12 2.13 -3.28
C GLN A 64 -8.23 1.12 -2.96
N PHE A 65 -7.87 -0.15 -2.81
CA PHE A 65 -8.79 -1.19 -2.38
C PHE A 65 -9.43 -0.85 -1.02
N LEU A 66 -8.63 -0.43 -0.03
CA LEU A 66 -9.14 -0.04 1.29
C LEU A 66 -10.06 1.19 1.25
N HIS A 67 -9.84 2.14 0.33
CA HIS A 67 -10.72 3.32 0.18
C HIS A 67 -12.09 2.97 -0.38
N ASN A 68 -12.16 2.00 -1.30
CA ASN A 68 -13.41 1.61 -1.98
C ASN A 68 -14.23 0.60 -1.17
N TRP A 69 -13.59 -0.12 -0.25
CA TRP A 69 -14.18 -1.25 0.47
C TRP A 69 -14.72 -0.78 1.83
N GLN A 70 -16.03 -0.52 1.92
CA GLN A 70 -16.72 -0.19 3.17
C GLN A 70 -16.85 -1.41 4.11
N PHE A 71 -15.75 -1.86 4.72
CA PHE A 71 -15.84 -2.85 5.80
C PHE A 71 -15.54 -2.25 7.17
N GLU A 72 -16.31 -2.70 8.15
CA GLU A 72 -16.28 -2.31 9.57
C GLU A 72 -14.94 -2.58 10.31
N ILE A 73 -13.87 -3.09 9.69
CA ILE A 73 -12.83 -3.84 10.44
C ILE A 73 -11.35 -3.41 10.25
N SER A 74 -10.97 -2.51 9.32
CA SER A 74 -9.53 -2.19 9.12
C SER A 74 -9.08 -0.83 9.68
N ILE A 75 -9.62 -0.41 10.84
CA ILE A 75 -9.45 0.97 11.37
C ILE A 75 -8.00 1.28 11.81
N ASN A 76 -7.12 0.29 11.97
CA ASN A 76 -5.80 0.49 12.59
C ASN A 76 -4.59 -0.01 11.78
N LEU A 77 -4.69 -0.13 10.45
CA LEU A 77 -3.51 -0.38 9.62
C LEU A 77 -2.69 0.91 9.51
N LYS A 78 -1.42 0.86 9.91
CA LYS A 78 -0.52 2.03 9.91
C LYS A 78 0.78 1.72 9.18
N CYS A 79 1.36 2.73 8.56
CA CYS A 79 2.68 2.61 7.95
C CYS A 79 3.76 2.44 9.01
N LYS A 80 4.67 1.49 8.78
CA LYS A 80 5.94 1.41 9.50
C LYS A 80 7.02 2.25 8.81
N GLU A 81 7.00 2.24 7.48
CA GLU A 81 7.91 2.93 6.60
C GLU A 81 7.13 3.54 5.41
N PRO A 82 7.67 4.54 4.71
CA PRO A 82 8.91 5.27 5.01
C PRO A 82 8.75 6.19 6.24
N LYS A 83 9.86 6.78 6.72
CA LYS A 83 9.86 7.69 7.90
C LYS A 83 8.83 8.83 7.77
N ALA A 84 8.65 9.37 6.56
CA ALA A 84 7.72 10.46 6.28
C ALA A 84 6.24 10.07 6.51
N LEU A 85 5.90 8.79 6.34
CA LEU A 85 4.53 8.27 6.50
C LEU A 85 4.36 7.42 7.75
N LYS A 86 5.41 7.25 8.57
CA LYS A 86 5.38 6.38 9.74
C LYS A 86 4.21 6.75 10.68
N ASN A 87 3.50 5.73 11.14
CA ASN A 87 2.29 5.80 11.98
C ASN A 87 1.04 6.40 11.31
N GLN A 88 1.12 6.83 10.05
CA GLN A 88 -0.07 7.29 9.32
C GLN A 88 -1.00 6.10 9.02
N PRO A 89 -2.31 6.23 9.28
CA PRO A 89 -3.30 5.23 8.89
C PRO A 89 -3.33 5.06 7.37
N LEU A 90 -3.36 3.81 6.88
CA LEU A 90 -3.38 3.52 5.44
C LEU A 90 -4.59 4.17 4.74
N ILE A 91 -5.76 4.16 5.37
CA ILE A 91 -7.01 4.71 4.82
C ILE A 91 -7.04 6.25 4.78
N SER A 92 -6.13 6.93 5.48
CA SER A 92 -6.03 8.39 5.45
C SER A 92 -4.89 8.88 4.57
N LEU A 93 -4.15 7.97 3.93
CA LEU A 93 -3.03 8.37 3.08
C LEU A 93 -3.53 9.05 1.81
N PRO A 94 -2.99 10.23 1.46
CA PRO A 94 -3.16 10.77 0.13
C PRO A 94 -2.52 9.80 -0.87
N LEU A 95 -3.27 9.28 -1.84
CA LEU A 95 -2.75 8.31 -2.83
C LEU A 95 -1.49 8.81 -3.56
N LYS A 96 -1.41 10.13 -3.78
CA LYS A 96 -0.26 10.83 -4.37
C LYS A 96 1.01 10.83 -3.52
N SER A 97 0.92 10.52 -2.23
CA SER A 97 2.08 10.42 -1.31
C SER A 97 2.78 9.06 -1.38
N LEU A 98 2.16 8.06 -2.02
CA LEU A 98 2.74 6.74 -2.23
C LEU A 98 3.71 6.80 -3.42
N THR A 99 4.95 7.20 -3.13
CA THR A 99 6.03 7.32 -4.12
C THR A 99 7.16 6.33 -3.86
N CYS A 100 7.99 6.06 -4.87
CA CYS A 100 9.21 5.26 -4.76
C CYS A 100 10.40 6.07 -5.24
N LYS A 101 11.52 6.04 -4.52
CA LYS A 101 12.75 6.72 -4.96
C LYS A 101 13.32 6.05 -6.22
N ILE A 102 13.68 6.86 -7.21
CA ILE A 102 14.38 6.43 -8.41
C ILE A 102 15.85 6.84 -8.23
N VAL A 103 16.75 5.86 -8.27
CA VAL A 103 18.19 6.08 -8.08
C VAL A 103 18.93 6.16 -9.42
N SER A 104 18.49 5.39 -10.43
CA SER A 104 19.11 5.38 -11.76
C SER A 104 18.62 6.54 -12.62
N ASN A 105 19.51 7.09 -13.46
CA ASN A 105 19.20 8.14 -14.44
C ASN A 105 18.53 9.40 -13.86
N CYS A 106 18.70 9.64 -12.55
CA CYS A 106 18.32 10.90 -11.95
C CYS A 106 19.44 11.93 -12.17
N PRO A 107 19.15 13.15 -12.67
CA PRO A 107 20.18 14.15 -12.87
C PRO A 107 20.94 14.49 -11.58
N GLU A 108 22.20 14.90 -11.70
CA GLU A 108 23.01 15.30 -10.54
C GLU A 108 22.33 16.43 -9.77
N HIS A 109 22.48 16.41 -8.44
CA HIS A 109 21.85 17.36 -7.52
C HIS A 109 20.30 17.41 -7.58
N CYS A 110 19.67 16.40 -8.17
CA CYS A 110 18.21 16.22 -8.16
C CYS A 110 17.79 15.00 -7.32
N THR A 111 16.53 15.01 -6.90
CA THR A 111 15.85 13.84 -6.34
C THR A 111 14.73 13.42 -7.28
N CYS A 112 14.68 12.12 -7.60
CA CYS A 112 13.68 11.55 -8.49
C CYS A 112 12.80 10.56 -7.74
N GLU A 113 11.49 10.66 -7.91
CA GLU A 113 10.51 9.76 -7.31
C GLU A 113 9.46 9.33 -8.33
N TYR A 114 9.15 8.03 -8.38
CA TYR A 114 8.04 7.48 -9.15
C TYR A 114 6.75 7.61 -8.35
N ARG A 115 5.71 8.18 -8.97
CA ARG A 115 4.36 8.30 -8.42
C ARG A 115 3.43 7.32 -9.14
N ALA A 116 3.02 6.26 -8.44
CA ALA A 116 2.26 5.18 -9.06
C ALA A 116 0.83 5.56 -9.48
N ILE A 117 0.22 6.60 -8.87
CA ILE A 117 -1.19 6.93 -9.11
C ILE A 117 -1.45 7.41 -10.55
N ASP A 118 -0.47 8.06 -11.16
CA ASP A 118 -0.54 8.61 -12.52
C ASP A 118 0.66 8.19 -13.38
N ALA A 119 1.42 7.19 -12.93
CA ALA A 119 2.67 6.72 -13.53
C ALA A 119 3.68 7.85 -13.82
N GLY A 120 3.65 8.93 -13.04
CA GLY A 120 4.52 10.08 -13.21
C GLY A 120 5.89 9.92 -12.55
N ILE A 121 6.88 10.65 -13.07
CA ILE A 121 8.19 10.84 -12.42
C ILE A 121 8.27 12.27 -11.90
N ILE A 122 8.47 12.42 -10.59
CA ILE A 122 8.70 13.69 -9.92
C ILE A 122 10.20 13.92 -9.87
N ILE A 123 10.68 15.02 -10.47
CA ILE A 123 12.08 15.43 -10.44
C ILE A 123 12.16 16.75 -9.68
N ASN A 124 12.96 16.78 -8.60
CA ASN A 124 13.19 17.99 -7.82
C ASN A 124 14.69 18.31 -7.79
N CYS A 125 15.08 19.40 -8.46
CA CYS A 125 16.46 19.85 -8.62
C CYS A 125 16.76 21.13 -7.84
N THR A 126 16.03 21.40 -6.76
CA THR A 126 16.16 22.65 -5.96
C THR A 126 17.54 22.85 -5.30
N ARG A 127 18.50 21.94 -5.50
CA ARG A 127 19.90 22.06 -5.09
C ARG A 127 20.91 21.99 -6.24
N ALA A 128 20.47 22.00 -7.50
CA ALA A 128 21.35 22.17 -8.65
C ALA A 128 21.86 23.62 -8.62
N ARG A 129 23.10 23.79 -8.18
CA ARG A 129 23.79 25.07 -8.12
C ARG A 129 24.67 25.23 -9.35
#